data_AF-A0A399YLA6-F1
#
_entry.id   AF-A0A399YLA6-F1
#
_cell.length_a   1.000
_cell.length_b   1.000
_cell.length_c   1.000
_cell.angle_alpha   90.00
_cell.angle_beta   90.00
_cell.angle_gamma   90.00
#
_symmetry.space_group_name_H-M   'P 1'
#
loop_
_entity.id
_entity.type
_entity.pdbx_description
1 polymer ?
#
loop_
_entity_poly.entity_id
_entity_poly.type
_entity_poly.pdbx_seq_one_letter_code
_entity_poly.pdbx_strand_id
1 'polypeptide(L)' 'MKNKVNVEKSGYVHYYAQCADCDFCAAIQTQYRTAKDVLRAVRKHVRDTGHRVTIEAGKITHYERG' A
#
# COMPACT_ATOMS: atom_id res chain seq x y z
N MET A 1 9.99 -36.07 15.49
CA MET A 1 10.03 -34.64 15.88
C MET A 1 9.00 -33.88 15.06
N LYS A 2 8.12 -33.09 15.68
CA LYS A 2 7.24 -32.18 14.92
C LYS A 2 8.10 -31.03 14.40
N ASN A 3 8.13 -30.83 13.08
CA ASN A 3 8.79 -29.67 12.50
C ASN A 3 8.04 -28.42 12.97
N LYS A 4 8.76 -27.46 13.54
CA LYS A 4 8.19 -26.16 13.93
C LYS A 4 8.14 -25.29 12.66
N VAL A 5 7.11 -24.47 12.53
CA VAL A 5 7.00 -23.48 11.45
C VAL A 5 7.05 -22.11 12.11
N ASN A 6 7.98 -21.26 11.69
CA ASN A 6 8.01 -19.85 12.07
C ASN A 6 7.20 -19.07 11.04
N VAL A 7 6.45 -18.07 11.53
CA VAL A 7 5.61 -17.21 10.69
C VAL A 7 5.95 -15.76 11.01
N GLU A 8 6.42 -15.02 10.01
CA GLU A 8 6.66 -13.59 10.10
C GLU A 8 5.68 -12.84 9.19
N LYS A 9 5.00 -11.82 9.73
CA LYS A 9 4.05 -11.00 8.98
C LYS A 9 4.68 -9.65 8.71
N SER A 10 5.04 -9.39 7.45
CA SER A 10 5.38 -8.05 7.00
C SER A 10 4.08 -7.25 6.79
N GLY A 11 4.10 -5.95 7.10
CA GLY A 11 2.93 -5.07 6.93
C GLY A 11 2.54 -4.84 5.46
N TYR A 12 2.13 -3.62 5.11
CA TYR A 12 1.97 -3.25 3.70
C TYR A 12 3.35 -3.09 3.06
N VAL A 13 3.70 -3.98 2.14
CA VAL A 13 4.95 -3.92 1.36
C VAL A 13 4.76 -3.20 0.02
N HIS A 14 3.51 -3.11 -0.42
CA HIS A 14 3.08 -2.39 -1.60
C HIS A 14 1.83 -1.59 -1.24
N TYR A 15 1.79 -0.32 -1.63
CA TYR A 15 0.65 0.55 -1.46
C TYR A 15 0.78 1.66 -2.49
N TYR A 16 0.06 1.55 -3.59
CA TYR A 16 0.15 2.41 -4.76
C TYR A 16 -1.23 2.91 -5.14
N ALA A 17 -1.37 4.21 -5.35
CA ALA A 17 -2.58 4.86 -5.77
C ALA A 17 -2.37 5.55 -7.12
N GLN A 18 -3.34 5.42 -8.02
CA GLN A 18 -3.31 6.05 -9.34
C GLN A 18 -4.67 6.64 -9.68
N CYS A 19 -4.68 7.86 -10.21
CA CYS A 19 -5.87 8.51 -10.71
C CYS A 19 -6.18 8.01 -12.13
N ALA A 20 -7.46 7.79 -12.43
CA ALA A 20 -7.91 7.37 -13.76
C ALA A 20 -8.01 8.54 -14.74
N ASP A 21 -8.09 9.77 -14.23
CA ASP A 21 -8.49 10.95 -14.99
C ASP A 21 -7.33 11.96 -15.18
N CYS A 22 -6.20 11.77 -14.50
CA CYS A 22 -4.98 12.59 -14.64
C CYS A 22 -3.72 11.86 -14.12
N ASP A 23 -2.56 12.51 -14.22
CA ASP A 23 -1.25 11.92 -13.87
C ASP A 23 -0.96 11.81 -12.36
N PHE A 24 -1.96 12.00 -11.50
CA PHE A 24 -1.77 11.84 -10.06
C PHE A 24 -1.46 10.39 -9.69
N CYS A 25 -0.36 10.18 -8.97
CA CYS A 25 -0.03 8.93 -8.31
C CYS A 25 0.55 9.16 -6.90
N ALA A 26 0.38 8.18 -6.01
CA ALA A 26 0.91 8.22 -4.65
C ALA A 26 1.27 6.82 -4.14
N ALA A 27 2.47 6.64 -3.59
CA ALA A 27 2.92 5.33 -3.10
C ALA A 27 3.83 5.44 -1.87
N ILE A 28 3.91 4.38 -1.05
CA ILE A 28 4.82 4.30 0.11
C ILE A 28 6.32 4.39 -0.32
N GLN A 29 6.63 4.08 -1.57
CA GLN A 29 8.01 4.13 -2.08
C GLN A 29 8.38 5.50 -2.71
N THR A 30 7.42 6.41 -2.86
CA THR A 30 7.67 7.75 -3.41
C THR A 30 7.82 8.77 -2.29
N GLN A 31 7.31 9.99 -2.47
CA GLN A 31 7.34 11.07 -1.48
C GLN A 31 6.55 10.78 -0.18
N TYR A 32 5.85 9.64 -0.08
CA TYR A 32 5.03 9.25 1.06
C TYR A 32 5.68 8.09 1.81
N ARG A 33 5.68 8.14 3.16
CA ARG A 33 6.39 7.14 3.98
C ARG A 33 5.50 6.04 4.51
N THR A 34 4.18 6.26 4.55
CA THR A 34 3.22 5.31 5.11
C THR A 34 1.94 5.23 4.28
N ALA A 35 1.18 4.14 4.43
CA ALA A 35 -0.14 4.00 3.81
C ALA A 35 -1.09 5.16 4.20
N LYS A 36 -0.93 5.69 5.42
CA LYS A 36 -1.72 6.83 5.92
C LYS A 36 -1.43 8.11 5.14
N ASP A 37 -0.18 8.34 4.76
CA ASP A 37 0.22 9.51 3.97
C ASP A 37 -0.33 9.43 2.55
N VAL A 38 -0.26 8.24 1.92
CA VAL A 38 -0.87 7.98 0.61
C VAL A 38 -2.38 8.24 0.67
N LEU A 39 -3.09 7.68 1.66
CA LEU A 39 -4.53 7.90 1.83
C LEU A 39 -4.89 9.37 2.03
N ARG A 40 -4.07 10.14 2.76
CA ARG A 40 -4.28 11.59 2.93
C ARG A 40 -4.15 12.32 1.60
N ALA A 41 -3.14 11.98 0.79
CA ALA A 41 -2.96 12.57 -0.54
C ALA A 41 -4.11 12.23 -1.48
N VAL A 42 -4.53 10.96 -1.53
CA VAL A 42 -5.68 10.52 -2.33
C VAL A 42 -6.95 11.26 -1.93
N ARG A 43 -7.27 11.33 -0.64
CA ARG A 43 -8.47 12.05 -0.17
C ARG A 43 -8.46 13.52 -0.54
N LYS A 44 -7.29 14.17 -0.42
CA LYS A 44 -7.13 15.56 -0.87
C LYS A 44 -7.39 15.66 -2.37
N HIS A 45 -6.75 14.81 -3.18
CA HIS A 45 -6.90 14.83 -4.64
C HIS A 45 -8.35 14.64 -5.07
N VAL A 46 -9.03 13.61 -4.57
CA VAL A 46 -10.44 13.32 -4.90
C VAL A 46 -11.35 14.47 -4.47
N ARG A 47 -11.12 15.07 -3.29
CA ARG A 47 -11.91 16.23 -2.84
C ARG A 47 -11.73 17.45 -3.74
N ASP A 48 -10.49 17.70 -4.17
CA ASP A 48 -10.15 18.90 -4.93
C ASP A 48 -10.54 18.77 -6.43
N THR A 49 -10.64 17.55 -6.96
CA THR A 49 -10.83 17.29 -8.40
C THR A 49 -12.12 16.52 -8.76
N GLY A 50 -12.68 15.76 -7.82
CA GLY A 50 -13.76 14.81 -8.10
C GLY A 50 -13.34 13.56 -8.87
N HIS A 51 -12.04 13.39 -9.17
CA HIS A 51 -11.54 12.27 -9.97
C HIS A 51 -11.62 10.92 -9.25
N ARG A 52 -11.63 9.85 -10.03
CA ARG A 52 -11.60 8.48 -9.52
C ARG A 52 -10.16 8.03 -9.32
N VAL A 53 -9.86 7.56 -8.11
CA VAL A 53 -8.54 7.00 -7.76
C VAL A 53 -8.68 5.54 -7.33
N THR A 54 -7.84 4.68 -7.91
CA THR A 54 -7.70 3.28 -7.52
C THR A 54 -6.49 3.13 -6.61
N ILE A 55 -6.59 2.27 -5.59
CA ILE A 55 -5.48 1.92 -4.70
C ILE A 55 -5.23 0.41 -4.76
N GLU A 56 -4.01 0.04 -5.11
CA GLU A 56 -3.48 -1.31 -5.03
C GLU A 56 -2.62 -1.45 -3.77
N ALA A 57 -2.83 -2.53 -3.00
CA ALA A 57 -2.11 -2.77 -1.75
C ALA A 57 -1.76 -4.26 -1.59
N GLY A 58 -0.50 -4.52 -1.24
CA GLY A 58 0.04 -5.87 -1.03
C GLY A 58 0.63 -6.05 0.36
N LYS A 59 0.44 -7.25 0.94
CA LYS A 59 1.04 -7.68 2.21
C LYS A 59 1.83 -8.96 1.97
N ILE A 60 2.90 -9.17 2.74
CA ILE A 60 3.71 -10.39 2.67
C ILE A 60 3.65 -11.10 4.03
N THR A 61 3.57 -12.43 3.99
CA THR A 61 3.74 -13.29 5.17
C THR A 61 4.75 -14.37 4.81
N HIS A 62 5.84 -14.42 5.55
CA HIS A 62 6.91 -15.41 5.37
C HIS A 62 6.66 -16.61 6.26
N TYR A 63 6.81 -17.80 5.67
CA TYR A 63 6.75 -19.08 6.35
C TYR A 63 8.09 -19.78 6.17
N GLU A 64 8.70 -20.23 7.25
CA GLU A 64 9.94 -20.99 7.21
C GLU A 64 9.90 -22.17 8.17
N ARG A 65 10.72 -23.19 7.89
CA ARG A 65 10.91 -24.31 8.80
C ARG A 65 11.85 -23.87 9.92
N GLY A 66 11.39 -24.00 11.16
CA GLY A 66 12.14 -23.73 12.39
C GLY A 66 12.69 -24.98 13.06
#